data_AF-X0TRS6-F1
#
_entry.id   AF-X0TRS6-F1
#
_cell.length_a   1.000
_cell.length_b   1.000
_cell.length_c   1.000
_cell.angle_alpha   90.00
_cell.angle_beta   90.00
_cell.angle_gamma   90.00
#
_symmetry.space_group_name_H-M   'P 1'
#
loop_
_entity.id
_entity.type
_entity.pdbx_description
1 polymer ?
#
loop_
_entity_poly.entity_id
_entity_poly.type
_entity_poly.pdbx_seq_one_letter_code
_entity_poly.pdbx_strand_id
1 'polypeptide(L)' 'MPVVTIDSCKVEVEKGATILDAAKKAGVWIPTLCYHSAVSSDAS' A
#
# COMPACT_ATOMS: atom_id res chain seq x y z
N MET A 1 -4.05 -6.85 13.48
CA MET A 1 -3.61 -5.86 12.48
C MET A 1 -2.09 -5.89 12.43
N PRO A 2 -1.45 -6.29 11.31
CA PRO A 2 0.01 -6.23 11.19
C PRO A 2 0.55 -4.80 11.21
N VAL A 3 1.71 -4.62 11.83
CA VAL A 3 2.50 -3.39 11.79
C VAL A 3 3.61 -3.55 10.75
N VAL A 4 3.75 -2.57 9.85
CA VAL A 4 4.83 -2.51 8.86
C VAL A 4 5.60 -1.20 9.01
N THR A 5 6.88 -1.19 8.61
CA THR A 5 7.73 0.01 8.66
C THR A 5 8.10 0.41 7.23
N ILE A 6 7.83 1.66 6.85
CA ILE A 6 8.16 2.25 5.54
C ILE A 6 8.86 3.58 5.81
N ASP A 7 10.07 3.78 5.28
CA ASP A 7 10.87 5.01 5.47
C ASP A 7 10.98 5.46 6.94
N SER A 8 11.20 4.50 7.84
CA SER A 8 11.23 4.68 9.31
C SER A 8 9.87 5.03 9.97
N CYS A 9 8.79 5.16 9.20
CA CYS A 9 7.43 5.33 9.71
C CYS A 9 6.78 3.96 9.97
N LYS A 10 6.34 3.73 11.22
CA LYS A 10 5.55 2.54 11.58
C LYS A 10 4.07 2.81 11.30
N VAL A 11 3.42 1.92 10.55
CA VAL A 11 2.00 2.02 10.22
C VAL A 11 1.28 0.70 10.46
N GLU A 12 0.07 0.79 11.00
CA GLU A 12 -0.83 -0.35 11.18
C GLU A 12 -1.75 -0.52 9.98
N VAL A 13 -1.78 -1.74 9.43
CA VAL A 13 -2.59 -2.09 8.28
C VAL A 13 -3.43 -3.33 8.54
N GLU A 14 -4.46 -3.51 7.72
CA GLU A 14 -5.30 -4.71 7.79
C GLU A 14 -4.60 -5.89 7.16
N LYS A 15 -4.98 -7.10 7.58
CA LYS A 15 -4.44 -8.32 6.97
C LYS A 15 -4.98 -8.41 5.54
N GLY A 16 -4.08 -8.50 4.55
CA GLY A 16 -4.43 -8.47 3.13
C GLY A 16 -4.30 -7.09 2.48
N ALA A 17 -3.99 -6.04 3.24
CA ALA A 17 -3.66 -4.74 2.67
C ALA A 17 -2.40 -4.81 1.80
N THR A 18 -2.35 -3.99 0.75
CA THR A 18 -1.19 -3.92 -0.14
C THR A 18 -0.09 -3.02 0.43
N ILE A 19 1.13 -3.15 -0.10
CA ILE A 19 2.24 -2.22 0.23
C ILE A 19 1.88 -0.78 -0.19
N LEU A 20 1.11 -0.61 -1.26
CA LEU A 20 0.65 0.72 -1.70
C LEU A 20 -0.29 1.36 -0.68
N ASP A 21 -1.14 0.57 -0.03
CA ASP A 21 -2.04 1.07 1.04
C ASP A 21 -1.24 1.46 2.29
N ALA A 22 -0.23 0.67 2.64
CA ALA A 22 0.68 0.99 3.74
C ALA A 22 1.48 2.28 3.46
N ALA A 23 2.02 2.43 2.25
CA ALA A 23 2.77 3.61 1.85
C ALA A 23 1.92 4.90 1.89
N LYS A 24 0.68 4.83 1.38
CA LYS A 24 -0.29 5.94 1.48
C LYS A 24 -0.55 6.35 2.93
N LYS A 25 -0.72 5.38 3.85
CA LYS A 25 -0.87 5.65 5.29
C LYS A 25 0.37 6.28 5.91
N ALA A 26 1.55 5.92 5.43
CA ALA A 26 2.82 6.52 5.86
C ALA A 26 3.08 7.90 5.24
N GLY A 27 2.21 8.39 4.34
CA GLY A 27 2.42 9.64 3.61
C GLY A 27 3.47 9.54 2.50
N VAL A 28 3.84 8.32 2.10
CA VAL A 28 4.84 8.04 1.06
C VAL A 28 4.13 7.77 -0.26
N TRP A 29 4.43 8.57 -1.28
CA TRP A 29 3.90 8.37 -2.63
C TRP A 29 4.81 7.45 -3.44
N ILE A 30 4.26 6.32 -3.90
CA ILE A 30 4.93 5.40 -4.81
C ILE A 30 4.36 5.64 -6.22
N PRO A 31 5.17 6.02 -7.21
CA PRO A 31 4.71 6.20 -8.58
C PRO A 31 4.18 4.90 -9.17
N THR A 32 2.98 4.95 -9.74
CA THR A 32 2.35 3.79 -10.39
C THR A 32 1.90 4.15 -11.79
N LEU A 33 2.29 3.35 -12.79
CA LEU A 33 1.88 3.56 -14.18
C LEU A 33 0.56 2.84 -14.51
N CYS A 34 0.41 1.59 -14.06
CA CYS A 34 -0.73 0.72 -14.41
C CYS A 34 -1.67 0.42 -13.23
N TYR A 35 -1.25 0.71 -12.00
CA TYR A 35 -2.10 0.46 -10.83
C TYR A 35 -3.10 1.60 -10.64
N HIS A 36 -4.37 1.24 -10.52
CA HIS A 36 -5.44 2.13 -10.08
C HIS A 36 -6.36 1.34 -9.16
N SER A 37 -6.74 1.89 -8.01
CA SER A 37 -7.62 1.24 -7.02
C SER A 37 -8.98 0.78 -7.54
N ALA A 38 -9.47 1.33 -8.66
CA ALA A 38 -10.73 0.93 -9.29
C ALA A 38 -10.56 -0.20 -10.33
N VAL A 39 -9.32 -0.59 -10.62
CA VAL A 39 -8.97 -1.64 -11.59
C VAL A 39 -8.36 -2.80 -10.81
N SER A 40 -8.79 -4.03 -11.11
CA SER A 40 -8.19 -5.21 -10.51
C SER A 40 -6.71 -5.31 -10.91
N SER A 41 -5.84 -5.60 -9.94
CA SER A 41 -4.44 -5.93 -10.22
C SER A 41 -4.27 -7.27 -10.93
N ASP A 42 -5.28 -8.14 -10.80
CA ASP A 42 -5.36 -9.41 -11.50
C ASP A 42 -5.85 -9.15 -12.93
N ALA A 43 -4.91 -9.02 -13.86
CA ALA A 43 -5.16 -9.14 -15.28
C ALA A 43 -5.18 -10.64 -15.61
N SER A 44 -6.31 -11.32 -15.40
CA SER A 44 -6.53 -12.70 -15.82
C SER A 44 -7.92 -12.85 -16.40
#